data_AF-A0A3A6N9E2-F1
#
_entry.id   AF-A0A3A6N9E2-F1
#
_cell.length_a   1.000
_cell.length_b   1.000
_cell.length_c   1.000
_cell.angle_alpha   90.00
_cell.angle_beta   90.00
_cell.angle_gamma   90.00
#
_symmetry.space_group_name_H-M   'P 1'
#
loop_
_entity.id
_entity.type
_entity.pdbx_description
1 polymer ?
#
loop_
_entity_poly.entity_id
_entity_poly.type
_entity_poly.pdbx_seq_one_letter_code
_entity_poly.pdbx_strand_id
1 'polypeptide(L)'
;MKRIMFLSIFVELLMIVILIGFIVLYGFLIRQYDDYFITIIIVFIILTSGLFYANDVLQRHLNDQAIGKRILLKEAKIQIPYPASFPISEIKRKAFHQVYMFEGFAIPVEFVEKVEGRHAFTYPILNHPLTDGTFYEVLEHYRYHYFLVRDLHHRQYIIHRRHIDN
;
A
#
# COMPACT_ATOMS: atom_id res chain seq x y z
N MET A 1 17.33 -3.31 3.49
CA MET A 1 15.96 -2.73 3.53
C MET A 1 15.72 -1.81 4.72
N LYS A 2 16.45 -1.94 5.85
CA LYS A 2 16.58 -0.91 6.90
C LYS A 2 16.65 0.56 6.41
N ARG A 3 17.39 0.85 5.32
CA ARG A 3 17.43 2.19 4.70
C ARG A 3 16.08 2.68 4.17
N ILE A 4 15.25 1.82 3.59
CA ILE A 4 13.95 2.19 3.02
C ILE A 4 12.92 2.40 4.14
N MET A 5 12.97 1.58 5.20
CA MET A 5 12.12 1.78 6.39
C MET A 5 12.49 3.06 7.14
N PHE A 6 13.79 3.29 7.37
CA PHE A 6 14.26 4.55 7.96
C PHE A 6 13.88 5.74 7.08
N LEU A 7 13.99 5.61 5.75
CA LEU A 7 13.57 6.64 4.80
C LEU A 7 12.06 6.88 4.85
N SER A 8 11.23 5.85 4.94
CA SER A 8 9.77 5.97 5.08
C SER A 8 9.38 6.68 6.38
N ILE A 9 9.98 6.28 7.51
CA ILE A 9 9.74 6.91 8.82
C ILE A 9 10.23 8.36 8.82
N PHE A 10 11.40 8.61 8.22
CA PHE A 10 11.96 9.95 8.07
C PHE A 10 11.06 10.84 7.21
N VAL A 11 10.52 10.32 6.12
CA VAL A 11 9.56 11.00 5.25
C VAL A 11 8.28 11.33 6.03
N GLU A 12 7.71 10.38 6.77
CA GLU A 12 6.52 10.62 7.61
C GLU A 12 6.77 11.71 8.67
N LEU A 13 7.91 11.66 9.35
CA LEU A 13 8.33 12.69 10.31
C LEU A 13 8.49 14.07 9.65
N LEU A 14 9.15 14.12 8.49
CA LEU A 14 9.33 15.35 7.73
C LEU A 14 7.97 15.96 7.33
N MET A 15 7.04 15.12 6.89
CA MET A 15 5.69 15.52 6.51
C MET A 15 4.90 16.09 7.69
N ILE A 16 5.03 15.48 8.88
CA ILE A 16 4.42 16.00 10.11
C ILE A 16 4.99 17.38 10.46
N VAL A 17 6.32 17.56 10.37
CA VAL A 17 6.97 18.85 10.63
C VAL A 17 6.49 19.92 9.66
N ILE A 18 6.40 19.60 8.36
CA ILE A 18 5.88 20.51 7.33
C ILE A 18 4.42 20.88 7.62
N LEU A 19 3.58 19.91 8.01
CA LEU A 19 2.17 20.14 8.32
C LEU A 19 2.00 21.07 9.53
N ILE A 20 2.77 20.86 10.59
CA ILE A 20 2.78 21.75 11.76
C ILE A 20 3.19 23.17 11.33
N GLY A 21 4.23 23.29 10.51
CA GLY A 21 4.67 24.57 9.94
C GLY A 21 3.55 25.28 9.17
N PHE A 22 2.81 24.55 8.33
CA PHE A 22 1.67 25.09 7.60
C PHE A 22 0.53 25.54 8.52
N ILE A 23 0.23 24.79 9.59
CA ILE A 23 -0.81 25.16 10.57
C ILE A 23 -0.44 26.45 11.29
N VAL A 24 0.82 26.58 11.73
CA VAL A 24 1.31 27.79 12.40
C VAL A 24 1.27 28.98 11.45
N LEU A 25 1.73 28.82 10.21
CA LEU A 25 1.69 29.86 9.18
C LEU A 25 0.24 30.28 8.87
N TYR A 26 -0.67 29.32 8.76
CA TYR A 26 -2.09 29.58 8.51
C TYR A 26 -2.71 30.41 9.64
N GLY A 27 -2.46 30.04 10.90
CA GLY A 27 -2.92 30.81 12.06
C GLY A 27 -2.37 32.24 12.08
N PHE A 28 -1.10 32.42 11.69
CA PHE A 28 -0.50 33.75 11.54
C PHE A 28 -1.14 34.57 10.42
N LEU A 29 -1.35 33.96 9.24
CA LEU A 29 -1.89 34.64 8.07
C LEU A 29 -3.33 35.11 8.28
N ILE A 30 -4.19 34.28 8.90
CA ILE A 30 -5.57 34.69 9.20
C ILE A 30 -5.61 35.86 10.18
N ARG A 31 -4.76 35.83 11.21
CA ARG A 31 -4.69 36.92 12.18
C ARG A 31 -4.24 38.23 11.57
N GLN A 32 -3.34 38.18 10.58
CA GLN A 32 -2.75 39.37 9.96
C GLN A 32 -3.57 39.93 8.79
N TYR A 33 -4.34 39.08 8.11
CA TYR A 33 -5.01 39.39 6.84
C TYR A 33 -6.47 38.87 6.83
N ASP A 34 -7.28 39.36 7.78
CA ASP A 34 -8.67 38.91 7.97
C ASP A 34 -9.54 39.18 6.73
N ASP A 35 -9.30 40.31 6.03
CA ASP A 35 -9.98 40.65 4.77
C ASP A 35 -9.76 39.60 3.65
N TYR A 36 -8.70 38.80 3.75
CA TYR A 36 -8.34 37.75 2.79
C TYR A 36 -8.62 36.34 3.31
N PHE A 37 -9.39 36.19 4.39
CA PHE A 37 -9.69 34.92 5.06
C PHE A 37 -10.06 33.78 4.09
N ILE A 38 -11.00 34.04 3.16
CA ILE A 38 -11.44 33.04 2.18
C ILE A 38 -10.30 32.62 1.24
N THR A 39 -9.49 33.58 0.80
CA THR A 39 -8.34 33.31 -0.10
C THR A 39 -7.29 32.46 0.63
N ILE A 40 -7.01 32.76 1.90
CA ILE A 40 -6.07 32.00 2.74
C ILE A 40 -6.57 30.57 2.94
N ILE A 41 -7.87 30.36 3.18
CA ILE A 41 -8.47 29.02 3.25
C ILE A 41 -8.27 28.24 1.96
N ILE A 42 -8.58 28.84 0.81
CA ILE A 42 -8.46 28.17 -0.49
C ILE A 42 -7.01 27.76 -0.76
N VAL A 43 -6.06 28.66 -0.53
CA VAL A 43 -4.62 28.37 -0.68
C VAL A 43 -4.21 27.24 0.27
N PHE A 44 -4.67 27.26 1.52
CA PHE A 44 -4.36 26.21 2.48
C PHE A 44 -4.92 24.84 2.08
N ILE A 45 -6.15 24.78 1.56
CA ILE A 45 -6.76 23.55 1.04
C ILE A 45 -5.95 23.00 -0.16
N ILE A 46 -5.53 23.88 -1.08
CA ILE A 46 -4.72 23.49 -2.25
C ILE A 46 -3.37 22.91 -1.79
N LEU A 47 -2.68 23.61 -0.88
CA LEU A 47 -1.37 23.19 -0.37
C LEU A 47 -1.46 21.86 0.40
N THR A 48 -2.44 21.72 1.29
CA THR A 48 -2.63 20.48 2.07
C THR A 48 -3.01 19.31 1.16
N SER A 49 -3.92 19.50 0.20
CA SER A 49 -4.30 18.46 -0.76
C SER A 49 -3.12 18.03 -1.63
N GLY A 50 -2.32 18.99 -2.10
CA GLY A 50 -1.09 18.71 -2.86
C GLY A 50 -0.05 17.96 -2.04
N LEU A 51 0.10 18.32 -0.76
CA LEU A 51 0.99 17.65 0.18
C LEU A 51 0.59 16.18 0.41
N PHE A 52 -0.71 15.90 0.59
CA PHE A 52 -1.21 14.52 0.70
C PHE A 52 -0.98 13.71 -0.58
N TYR A 53 -1.22 14.32 -1.74
CA TYR A 53 -0.97 13.68 -3.03
C TYR A 53 0.53 13.37 -3.24
N ALA A 54 1.41 14.32 -2.93
CA ALA A 54 2.85 14.13 -3.03
C ALA A 54 3.34 13.00 -2.12
N ASN A 55 2.82 12.90 -0.89
CA ASN A 55 3.13 11.80 0.02
C ASN A 55 2.67 10.45 -0.53
N ASP A 56 1.46 10.37 -1.07
CA ASP A 56 0.97 9.14 -1.71
C ASP A 56 1.90 8.73 -2.85
N VAL A 57 2.21 9.64 -3.79
CA VAL A 57 3.15 9.40 -4.91
C VAL A 57 4.52 8.93 -4.43
N LEU A 58 5.07 9.57 -3.39
CA LEU A 58 6.38 9.22 -2.83
C LEU A 58 6.37 7.83 -2.20
N GLN A 59 5.32 7.48 -1.44
CA GLN A 59 5.16 6.13 -0.90
C GLN A 59 5.02 5.09 -2.01
N ARG A 60 4.35 5.42 -3.12
CA ARG A 60 4.30 4.53 -4.30
C ARG A 60 5.70 4.24 -4.82
N HIS A 61 6.46 5.30 -5.09
CA HIS A 61 7.78 5.17 -5.66
C HIS A 61 8.76 4.39 -4.76
N LEU A 62 8.67 4.58 -3.44
CA LEU A 62 9.49 3.83 -2.48
C LEU A 62 9.13 2.34 -2.43
N ASN A 63 7.86 1.99 -2.64
CA ASN A 63 7.39 0.61 -2.59
C ASN A 63 7.50 -0.12 -3.94
N ASP A 64 7.40 0.58 -5.07
CA ASP A 64 7.69 0.02 -6.39
C ASP A 64 9.13 -0.51 -6.46
N GLN A 65 10.06 0.14 -5.74
CA GLN A 65 11.42 -0.37 -5.58
C GLN A 65 11.50 -1.70 -4.82
N ALA A 66 10.42 -2.20 -4.20
CA ALA A 66 10.40 -3.50 -3.54
C ALA A 66 10.12 -4.66 -4.52
N ILE A 67 9.54 -4.39 -5.69
CA ILE A 67 9.28 -5.40 -6.72
C ILE A 67 10.61 -5.99 -7.22
N GLY A 68 10.67 -7.31 -7.35
CA GLY A 68 11.86 -8.07 -7.74
C GLY A 68 12.92 -8.24 -6.63
N LYS A 69 12.70 -7.71 -5.42
CA LYS A 69 13.61 -7.94 -4.30
C LYS A 69 13.32 -9.26 -3.59
N ARG A 70 14.39 -9.91 -3.15
CA ARG A 70 14.32 -11.06 -2.24
C ARG A 70 14.15 -10.57 -0.81
N ILE A 71 13.14 -11.08 -0.13
CA ILE A 71 12.76 -10.73 1.24
C ILE A 71 12.76 -11.97 2.11
N LEU A 72 13.13 -11.78 3.37
CA LEU A 72 12.89 -12.77 4.42
C LEU A 72 11.53 -12.46 5.03
N LEU A 73 10.76 -13.51 5.26
CA LEU A 73 9.49 -13.39 5.94
C LEU A 73 9.68 -13.65 7.43
N LYS A 74 8.93 -12.93 8.26
CA LYS A 74 8.75 -13.17 9.68
C LYS A 74 7.35 -13.66 9.97
N GLU A 75 7.22 -14.42 11.04
CA GLU A 75 5.92 -14.89 11.48
C GLU A 75 5.07 -13.71 11.94
N ALA A 76 3.87 -13.58 11.36
CA ALA A 76 2.89 -12.59 11.77
C ALA A 76 1.50 -13.25 11.77
N LYS A 77 0.74 -13.09 12.84
CA LYS A 77 -0.63 -13.60 12.91
C LYS A 77 -1.59 -12.54 12.36
N ILE A 78 -1.79 -12.54 11.05
CA ILE A 78 -2.64 -11.55 10.37
C ILE A 78 -3.60 -12.27 9.46
N GLN A 79 -4.89 -11.95 9.63
CA GLN A 79 -5.92 -12.45 8.74
C GLN A 79 -5.98 -11.58 7.49
N ILE A 80 -5.65 -12.16 6.34
CA ILE A 80 -5.87 -11.52 5.05
C ILE A 80 -7.35 -11.77 4.68
N PRO A 81 -8.13 -10.72 4.37
CA PRO A 81 -9.58 -10.85 4.17
C PRO A 81 -9.97 -11.44 2.81
N TYR A 82 -9.03 -12.02 2.06
CA TYR A 82 -9.29 -12.56 0.72
C TYR A 82 -9.76 -14.01 0.81
N PRO A 83 -10.92 -14.35 0.22
CA PRO A 83 -11.40 -15.72 0.19
C PRO A 83 -10.57 -16.56 -0.80
N ALA A 84 -10.43 -17.86 -0.54
CA ALA A 84 -9.71 -18.78 -1.44
C ALA A 84 -10.35 -18.88 -2.84
N SER A 85 -11.67 -18.69 -2.92
CA SER A 85 -12.41 -18.62 -4.18
C SER A 85 -13.60 -17.67 -4.06
N PHE A 86 -13.98 -17.04 -5.16
CA PHE A 86 -15.11 -16.13 -5.20
C PHE A 86 -15.77 -16.09 -6.59
N PRO A 87 -17.09 -15.82 -6.66
CA PRO A 87 -17.78 -15.64 -7.93
C PRO A 87 -17.33 -14.33 -8.61
N ILE A 88 -17.11 -14.42 -9.92
CA ILE A 88 -16.74 -13.28 -10.76
C ILE A 88 -18.01 -12.52 -11.12
N SER A 89 -18.13 -11.30 -10.59
CA SER A 89 -19.23 -10.40 -10.90
C SER A 89 -18.84 -9.39 -11.99
N GLU A 90 -17.73 -8.67 -11.78
CA GLU A 90 -17.29 -7.56 -12.63
C GLU A 90 -15.79 -7.27 -12.42
N ILE A 91 -15.09 -6.90 -13.49
CA ILE A 91 -13.71 -6.39 -13.44
C ILE A 91 -13.76 -4.86 -13.47
N LYS A 92 -13.15 -4.20 -12.48
CA LYS A 92 -13.00 -2.75 -12.43
C LYS A 92 -11.53 -2.36 -12.50
N ARG A 93 -11.26 -1.16 -13.01
CA ARG A 93 -9.92 -0.57 -12.96
C ARG A 93 -9.82 0.35 -11.73
N LYS A 94 -8.92 0.06 -10.79
CA LYS A 94 -8.62 0.90 -9.62
C LYS A 94 -7.11 1.13 -9.52
N ALA A 95 -6.68 2.39 -9.47
CA ALA A 95 -5.28 2.77 -9.24
C ALA A 95 -4.30 1.94 -10.09
N PHE A 96 -4.56 1.88 -11.41
CA PHE A 96 -3.79 1.16 -12.43
C PHE A 96 -3.88 -0.37 -12.42
N HIS A 97 -4.45 -0.98 -11.38
CA HIS A 97 -4.69 -2.41 -11.30
C HIS A 97 -6.09 -2.76 -11.81
N GLN A 98 -6.20 -3.90 -12.48
CA GLN A 98 -7.50 -4.53 -12.71
C GLN A 98 -7.87 -5.30 -11.45
N VAL A 99 -9.10 -5.14 -10.97
CA VAL A 99 -9.57 -5.76 -9.73
C VAL A 99 -10.92 -6.44 -9.94
N TYR A 100 -11.10 -7.58 -9.30
CA TYR A 100 -12.40 -8.19 -9.08
C TYR A 100 -13.04 -7.60 -7.83
N MET A 101 -14.35 -7.35 -7.88
CA MET A 101 -15.12 -6.88 -6.73
C MET A 101 -15.86 -8.05 -6.09
N PHE A 102 -15.61 -8.29 -4.80
CA PHE A 102 -16.28 -9.34 -4.02
C PHE A 102 -16.59 -8.81 -2.61
N GLU A 103 -17.86 -8.82 -2.20
CA GLU A 103 -18.30 -8.41 -0.84
C GLU A 103 -17.72 -7.06 -0.35
N GLY A 104 -17.57 -6.09 -1.26
CA GLY A 104 -16.97 -4.78 -0.96
C GLY A 104 -15.43 -4.75 -0.98
N PHE A 105 -14.77 -5.90 -1.08
CA PHE A 105 -13.34 -6.02 -1.29
C PHE A 105 -12.99 -5.89 -2.78
N ALA A 106 -11.84 -5.28 -3.04
CA ALA A 106 -11.23 -5.19 -4.37
C ALA A 106 -9.99 -6.10 -4.38
N ILE A 107 -10.10 -7.22 -5.10
CA ILE A 107 -9.06 -8.24 -5.21
C ILE A 107 -8.33 -8.03 -6.55
N PRO A 108 -7.01 -7.77 -6.55
CA PRO A 108 -6.23 -7.62 -7.77
C PRO A 108 -6.32 -8.85 -8.67
N VAL A 109 -6.39 -8.66 -9.98
CA VAL A 109 -6.35 -9.77 -10.95
C VAL A 109 -5.05 -10.56 -10.80
N GLU A 110 -3.95 -9.87 -10.47
CA GLU A 110 -2.63 -10.46 -10.24
C GLU A 110 -2.62 -11.43 -9.05
N PHE A 111 -3.61 -11.36 -8.15
CA PHE A 111 -3.71 -12.22 -6.97
C PHE A 111 -4.57 -13.47 -7.22
N VAL A 112 -5.10 -13.60 -8.44
CA VAL A 112 -5.91 -14.74 -8.89
C VAL A 112 -5.00 -15.74 -9.59
N GLU A 113 -4.95 -16.96 -9.06
CA GLU A 113 -4.19 -18.08 -9.63
C GLU A 113 -4.83 -18.59 -10.92
N LYS A 114 -6.16 -18.77 -10.89
CA LYS A 114 -6.92 -19.29 -12.03
C LYS A 114 -8.38 -18.85 -11.99
N VAL A 115 -9.00 -18.90 -13.16
CA VAL A 115 -10.44 -18.67 -13.35
C VAL A 115 -11.05 -19.91 -13.97
N GLU A 116 -12.06 -20.48 -13.32
CA GLU A 116 -12.83 -21.62 -13.85
C GLU A 116 -14.31 -21.22 -13.96
N GLY A 117 -14.76 -21.05 -15.21
CA GLY A 117 -16.12 -20.60 -15.51
C GLY A 117 -16.39 -19.21 -14.93
N ARG A 118 -17.29 -19.13 -13.95
CA ARG A 118 -17.68 -17.89 -13.25
C ARG A 118 -17.05 -17.74 -11.87
N HIS A 119 -16.02 -18.51 -11.54
CA HIS A 119 -15.32 -18.42 -10.27
C HIS A 119 -13.84 -18.14 -10.47
N ALA A 120 -13.29 -17.28 -9.62
CA ALA A 120 -11.87 -16.99 -9.51
C ALA A 120 -11.31 -17.65 -8.25
N PHE A 121 -10.08 -18.14 -8.33
CA PHE A 121 -9.35 -18.77 -7.23
C PHE A 121 -8.11 -17.94 -6.93
N THR A 122 -7.93 -17.51 -5.69
CA THR A 122 -6.75 -16.74 -5.29
C THR A 122 -5.57 -17.64 -5.01
N TYR A 123 -4.35 -17.12 -5.19
CA TYR A 123 -3.17 -17.79 -4.65
C TYR A 123 -3.30 -18.06 -3.14
N PRO A 124 -2.68 -19.13 -2.63
CA PRO A 124 -2.75 -19.47 -1.22
C PRO A 124 -2.18 -18.36 -0.35
N ILE A 125 -2.86 -18.08 0.78
CA ILE A 125 -2.36 -17.14 1.78
C ILE A 125 -1.30 -17.86 2.62
N LEU A 126 -0.11 -17.27 2.73
CA LEU A 126 0.96 -17.85 3.54
C LEU A 126 0.71 -17.64 5.04
N ASN A 127 -0.01 -18.58 5.64
CA ASN A 127 -0.33 -18.58 7.08
C ASN A 127 0.47 -19.63 7.88
N HIS A 128 1.34 -20.41 7.22
CA HIS A 128 2.12 -21.47 7.86
C HIS A 128 3.39 -20.92 8.53
N PRO A 129 3.90 -21.61 9.56
CA PRO A 129 5.17 -21.27 10.17
C PRO A 129 6.25 -21.26 9.10
N LEU A 130 6.96 -20.14 9.01
CA LEU A 130 8.00 -19.94 8.03
C LEU A 130 9.19 -20.80 8.42
N THR A 131 9.74 -21.54 7.46
CA THR A 131 11.00 -22.24 7.66
C THR A 131 12.12 -21.20 7.66
N ASP A 132 12.90 -21.16 8.73
CA ASP A 132 14.00 -20.20 8.92
C ASP A 132 14.89 -20.13 7.67
N GLY A 133 15.15 -18.91 7.19
CA GLY A 133 16.09 -18.65 6.10
C GLY A 133 15.55 -18.78 4.66
N THR A 134 14.25 -19.06 4.47
CA THR A 134 13.67 -19.13 3.12
C THR A 134 13.45 -17.73 2.54
N PHE A 135 14.10 -17.45 1.40
CA PHE A 135 13.91 -16.20 0.67
C PHE A 135 12.70 -16.27 -0.26
N TYR A 136 11.93 -15.19 -0.27
CA TYR A 136 10.80 -15.00 -1.17
C TYR A 136 11.06 -13.80 -2.07
N GLU A 137 10.70 -13.88 -3.34
CA GLU A 137 10.77 -12.75 -4.27
C GLU A 137 9.43 -12.04 -4.33
N VAL A 138 9.43 -10.72 -4.18
CA VAL A 138 8.22 -9.91 -4.36
C VAL A 138 7.91 -9.79 -5.84
N LEU A 139 6.79 -10.37 -6.28
CA LEU A 139 6.33 -10.28 -7.66
C LEU A 139 5.48 -9.04 -7.89
N GLU A 140 4.48 -8.84 -7.05
CA GLU A 140 3.52 -7.75 -7.17
C GLU A 140 3.08 -7.27 -5.79
N HIS A 141 2.48 -6.07 -5.74
CA HIS A 141 1.91 -5.55 -4.51
C HIS A 141 0.61 -4.80 -4.79
N TYR A 142 -0.30 -4.83 -3.82
CA TYR A 142 -1.55 -4.09 -3.88
C TYR A 142 -1.75 -3.24 -2.65
N ARG A 143 -1.97 -1.94 -2.88
CA ARG A 143 -2.17 -0.90 -1.86
C ARG A 143 -1.09 -0.89 -0.77
N TYR A 144 0.11 -1.39 -1.04
CA TYR A 144 1.22 -1.47 -0.07
C TYR A 144 0.90 -2.27 1.20
N HIS A 145 -0.18 -3.03 1.19
CA HIS A 145 -0.62 -3.84 2.33
C HIS A 145 -0.49 -5.33 2.04
N TYR A 146 -0.65 -5.71 0.78
CA TYR A 146 -0.60 -7.10 0.36
C TYR A 146 0.41 -7.28 -0.76
N PHE A 147 1.14 -8.38 -0.72
CA PHE A 147 2.19 -8.71 -1.67
C PHE A 147 1.94 -10.10 -2.23
N LEU A 148 2.11 -10.25 -3.54
CA LEU A 148 2.28 -11.53 -4.18
C LEU A 148 3.77 -11.86 -4.14
N VAL A 149 4.12 -12.99 -3.55
CA VAL A 149 5.50 -13.44 -3.42
C VAL A 149 5.70 -14.81 -4.02
N ARG A 150 6.92 -15.09 -4.46
CA ARG A 150 7.33 -16.37 -5.03
C ARG A 150 8.43 -17.01 -4.20
N ASP A 151 8.29 -18.28 -3.87
CA ASP A 151 9.33 -19.06 -3.20
C ASP A 151 10.42 -19.57 -4.17
N LEU A 152 11.41 -20.28 -3.64
CA LEU A 152 12.47 -20.91 -4.45
C LEU A 152 11.95 -22.02 -5.38
N HIS A 153 10.79 -22.59 -5.10
CA HIS A 153 10.14 -23.64 -5.90
C HIS A 153 9.11 -23.07 -6.89
N HIS A 154 9.16 -21.75 -7.13
CA HIS A 154 8.23 -21.01 -7.99
C HIS A 154 6.75 -21.03 -7.57
N ARG A 155 6.45 -21.42 -6.33
CA ARG A 155 5.10 -21.34 -5.76
C ARG A 155 4.81 -19.92 -5.33
N GLN A 156 3.62 -19.46 -5.66
CA GLN A 156 3.19 -18.09 -5.39
C GLN A 156 2.23 -18.04 -4.22
N TYR A 157 2.39 -17.01 -3.39
CA TYR A 157 1.63 -16.84 -2.16
C TYR A 157 1.24 -15.39 -1.96
N ILE A 158 0.10 -15.16 -1.31
CA ILE A 158 -0.32 -13.83 -0.86
C ILE A 158 0.13 -13.64 0.58
N ILE A 159 0.81 -12.54 0.85
CA ILE A 159 1.25 -12.15 2.19
C ILE A 159 0.82 -10.72 2.53
N HIS A 160 0.68 -10.43 3.82
CA HIS A 160 0.52 -9.06 4.30
C HIS A 160 1.89 -8.41 4.56
N ARG A 161 2.02 -7.09 4.37
CA ARG A 161 3.27 -6.32 4.57
C ARG A 161 4.00 -6.63 5.87
N ARG A 162 3.24 -6.86 6.94
CA ARG A 162 3.76 -7.15 8.28
C ARG A 162 4.47 -8.51 8.38
N HIS A 163 4.29 -9.43 7.43
CA HIS A 163 5.10 -10.65 7.32
C HIS A 163 6.49 -10.38 6.76
N ILE A 164 6.78 -9.20 6.23
CA ILE A 164 8.10 -8.90 5.67
C ILE A 164 9.00 -8.49 6.83
N ASP A 165 10.13 -9.19 7.00
CA ASP A 165 11.16 -8.80 7.97
C ASP A 165 12.04 -7.68 7.38
N ASN A 166 12.26 -6.61 8.15
CA ASN A 166 12.78 -5.31 7.66
C ASN A 166 14.28 -5.08 7.93
#